data_AF-A0A5M4B1L9-F1
#
_entry.id   AF-A0A5M4B1L9-F1
#
_cell.length_a   1.000
_cell.length_b   1.000
_cell.length_c   1.000
_cell.angle_alpha   90.00
_cell.angle_beta   90.00
_cell.angle_gamma   90.00
#
_symmetry.space_group_name_H-M   'P 1'
#
loop_
_entity.id
_entity.type
_entity.pdbx_description
1 polymer ?
#
loop_
_entity_poly.entity_id
_entity_poly.type
_entity_poly.pdbx_seq_one_letter_code
_entity_poly.pdbx_strand_id
1 'polypeptide(L)'
;MSGFSLKYKLGLIPGTAKIDAKWNKLLGMRDELQELEQSDELARYRELDAELKSAEFRARKKELTQLKFEGSHEQKMLSELEHLNRSKSMKQYFKTLSSEKLARFRNIEKGDKLARLNELDKVVTTPEFVKRRKDMEKLHYNGAPEAAKRKEFESLKNDKRLKLYYNTLASDSYRLYMKVEESGDKPSGKDELKRYENFLQSKDYSNLKAVEKQNLTKRFEELRGEVQSDEFLEREKFLKNKKRYQTTDDYRLVAEYEKLSKDPDVRFYQKFSKSAEYLNYQRVHDSKELERLNELEDLVKDEGFRERVAFLKDKKRYEKSEDFKLEQEFSKLENSAAIKKYFELHKAKELNFFDKWKVAFDDEFTRDGINYERWNSGIFPGKDVFGNNYSQANELQCLNGEENLQVHGGILSIVTRKEQTEGMRWNPQLGLIPAEFDYTSSMLNTGNSFRIKQGIIEAKIRVNPCAEIVSAFSLKGDGAFPQIDILRSGKNEVSMGVIRELKGEPIWQHQTITGLNFKKFHVYRLEWDGQTLTWKINGAVVHHTRVDASFDNMFLNLLSSVHEEVHHQNLPHYLEVDWVRCLVPQAGNN
;
A
#
# COMPACT_ATOMS: atom_id res chain seq x y z
N MET A 1 -50.97 -65.52 -12.38
CA MET A 1 -50.58 -64.11 -12.63
C MET A 1 -49.10 -63.98 -12.36
N SER A 2 -48.34 -63.36 -13.27
CA SER A 2 -46.92 -63.05 -13.00
C SER A 2 -46.80 -62.11 -11.80
N GLY A 3 -45.67 -62.15 -11.09
CA GLY A 3 -45.41 -61.23 -9.97
C GLY A 3 -45.48 -59.75 -10.38
N PHE A 4 -45.14 -59.44 -11.64
CA PHE A 4 -45.32 -58.12 -12.23
C PHE A 4 -46.80 -57.71 -12.34
N SER A 5 -47.65 -58.56 -12.93
CA SER A 5 -49.07 -58.25 -13.16
C SER A 5 -49.81 -57.96 -11.86
N LEU A 6 -49.53 -58.73 -10.80
CA LEU A 6 -50.11 -58.51 -9.48
C LEU A 6 -49.65 -57.15 -8.89
N LYS A 7 -48.35 -56.86 -8.91
CA LYS A 7 -47.80 -55.59 -8.42
C LYS A 7 -48.33 -54.39 -9.21
N TYR A 8 -48.51 -54.52 -10.52
CA TYR A 8 -49.08 -53.50 -11.38
C TYR A 8 -50.53 -53.19 -11.00
N LYS A 9 -51.38 -54.22 -10.87
CA LYS A 9 -52.80 -54.07 -10.51
C LYS A 9 -53.00 -53.50 -9.09
N LEU A 10 -52.11 -53.83 -8.16
CA LEU A 10 -52.11 -53.31 -6.78
C LEU A 10 -51.53 -51.88 -6.67
N GLY A 11 -51.11 -51.25 -7.79
CA GLY A 11 -50.55 -49.90 -7.77
C GLY A 11 -49.17 -49.79 -7.11
N LEU A 12 -48.46 -50.92 -6.94
CA LEU A 12 -47.11 -50.97 -6.34
C LEU A 12 -46.02 -50.57 -7.35
N ILE A 13 -46.35 -50.49 -8.63
CA ILE A 13 -45.48 -50.01 -9.69
C ILE A 13 -45.81 -48.53 -9.96
N PRO A 14 -44.83 -47.62 -9.98
CA PRO A 14 -45.09 -46.21 -10.19
C PRO A 14 -45.74 -45.95 -11.55
N GLY A 15 -46.60 -44.93 -11.62
CA GLY A 15 -47.05 -44.38 -12.89
C GLY A 15 -45.96 -43.57 -13.57
N THR A 16 -46.08 -43.36 -14.88
CA THR A 16 -45.12 -42.61 -15.70
C THR A 16 -44.88 -41.20 -15.18
N ALA A 17 -45.92 -40.49 -14.73
CA ALA A 17 -45.80 -39.16 -14.13
C ALA A 17 -44.83 -39.09 -12.93
N LYS A 18 -44.72 -40.15 -12.12
CA LYS A 18 -43.74 -40.19 -11.02
C LYS A 18 -42.30 -40.37 -11.52
N ILE A 19 -42.13 -41.08 -12.64
CA ILE A 19 -40.83 -41.28 -13.29
C ILE A 19 -40.40 -39.98 -13.96
N ASP A 20 -41.29 -39.32 -14.69
CA ASP A 20 -41.08 -38.03 -15.33
C ASP A 20 -40.71 -36.96 -14.28
N ALA A 21 -41.46 -36.86 -13.18
CA ALA A 21 -41.16 -35.93 -12.10
C ALA A 21 -39.78 -36.18 -11.46
N LYS A 22 -39.38 -37.45 -11.30
CA LYS A 22 -38.06 -37.81 -10.77
C LYS A 22 -36.95 -37.37 -11.74
N TRP A 23 -37.15 -37.59 -13.04
CA TRP A 23 -36.20 -37.20 -14.06
C TRP A 23 -36.07 -35.69 -14.20
N ASN A 24 -37.20 -34.97 -14.28
CA ASN A 24 -37.20 -33.51 -14.38
C ASN A 24 -36.51 -32.87 -13.17
N LYS A 25 -36.76 -33.40 -11.95
CA LYS A 25 -36.02 -32.97 -10.76
C LYS A 25 -34.52 -33.22 -10.90
N LEU A 26 -34.12 -34.42 -11.33
CA LEU A 26 -32.73 -34.81 -11.40
C LEU A 26 -31.96 -34.01 -12.47
N LEU A 27 -32.54 -33.83 -13.66
CA LEU A 27 -31.98 -33.01 -14.74
C LEU A 27 -31.92 -31.53 -14.33
N GLY A 28 -32.99 -31.00 -13.73
CA GLY A 28 -33.00 -29.61 -13.24
C GLY A 28 -31.91 -29.35 -12.19
N MET A 29 -31.69 -30.28 -11.26
CA MET A 29 -30.59 -30.17 -10.29
C MET A 29 -29.20 -30.17 -10.96
N ARG A 30 -29.02 -30.97 -12.02
CA ARG A 30 -27.76 -31.03 -12.78
C ARG A 30 -27.54 -29.72 -13.53
N ASP A 31 -28.56 -29.24 -14.22
CA ASP A 31 -28.48 -28.03 -15.04
C ASP A 31 -28.25 -26.80 -14.16
N GLU A 32 -28.95 -26.69 -13.03
CA GLU A 32 -28.72 -25.64 -12.03
C GLU A 32 -27.29 -25.71 -11.45
N LEU A 33 -26.77 -26.90 -11.16
CA LEU A 33 -25.37 -27.06 -10.71
C LEU A 33 -24.40 -26.58 -11.79
N GLN A 34 -24.60 -26.99 -13.05
CA GLN A 34 -23.73 -26.61 -14.17
C GLN A 34 -23.75 -25.10 -14.42
N GLU A 35 -24.92 -24.46 -14.32
CA GLU A 35 -25.05 -22.99 -14.42
C GLU A 35 -24.30 -22.29 -13.27
N LEU A 36 -24.47 -22.75 -12.03
CA LEU A 36 -23.76 -22.20 -10.86
C LEU A 36 -22.24 -22.39 -10.97
N GLU A 37 -21.78 -23.53 -11.50
CA GLU A 37 -20.36 -23.81 -11.73
C GLU A 37 -19.71 -22.85 -12.72
N GLN A 38 -20.49 -22.32 -13.66
CA GLN A 38 -20.06 -21.34 -14.67
C GLN A 38 -20.33 -19.89 -14.26
N SER A 39 -20.90 -19.65 -13.08
CA SER A 39 -21.29 -18.31 -12.65
C SER A 39 -20.09 -17.44 -12.24
N ASP A 40 -20.13 -16.16 -12.61
CA ASP A 40 -19.15 -15.15 -12.18
C ASP A 40 -19.12 -15.00 -10.65
N GLU A 41 -20.27 -15.20 -10.00
CA GLU A 41 -20.39 -15.14 -8.55
C GLU A 41 -19.57 -16.23 -7.84
N LEU A 42 -19.65 -17.48 -8.33
CA LEU A 42 -18.82 -18.57 -7.82
C LEU A 42 -17.33 -18.35 -8.15
N ALA A 43 -17.02 -17.81 -9.33
CA ALA A 43 -15.66 -17.47 -9.71
C ALA A 43 -15.07 -16.43 -8.73
N ARG A 44 -15.80 -15.35 -8.45
CA ARG A 44 -15.39 -14.32 -7.49
C ARG A 44 -15.27 -14.85 -6.06
N TYR A 45 -16.21 -15.71 -5.64
CA TYR A 45 -16.12 -16.37 -4.34
C TYR A 45 -14.83 -17.19 -4.20
N ARG A 46 -14.46 -17.96 -5.23
CA ARG A 46 -13.23 -18.77 -5.24
C ARG A 46 -11.97 -17.90 -5.25
N GLU A 47 -11.97 -16.81 -6.00
CA GLU A 47 -10.87 -15.83 -6.02
C GLU A 47 -10.63 -15.25 -4.62
N LEU A 48 -11.69 -14.74 -3.98
CA LEU A 48 -11.60 -14.18 -2.63
C LEU A 48 -11.24 -15.25 -1.58
N ASP A 49 -11.80 -16.46 -1.66
CA ASP A 49 -11.43 -17.56 -0.77
C ASP A 49 -9.92 -17.85 -0.85
N ALA A 50 -9.35 -17.85 -2.05
CA ALA A 50 -7.92 -18.04 -2.26
C ALA A 50 -7.08 -16.86 -1.72
N GLU A 51 -7.47 -15.61 -2.03
CA GLU A 51 -6.77 -14.40 -1.55
C GLU A 51 -6.77 -14.32 -0.02
N LEU A 52 -7.92 -14.50 0.62
CA LEU A 52 -8.06 -14.41 2.08
C LEU A 52 -7.32 -15.55 2.81
N LYS A 53 -7.14 -16.70 2.14
CA LYS A 53 -6.32 -17.81 2.66
C LYS A 53 -4.82 -17.63 2.40
N SER A 54 -4.42 -16.68 1.56
CA SER A 54 -3.02 -16.45 1.21
C SER A 54 -2.18 -16.02 2.43
N ALA A 55 -0.89 -16.36 2.40
CA ALA A 55 0.04 -15.91 3.43
C ALA A 55 0.22 -14.38 3.40
N GLU A 56 0.15 -13.78 2.22
CA GLU A 56 0.30 -12.34 2.02
C GLU A 56 -0.84 -11.56 2.67
N PHE A 57 -2.10 -11.92 2.40
CA PHE A 57 -3.26 -11.30 3.03
C PHE A 57 -3.20 -11.40 4.55
N ARG A 58 -2.88 -12.60 5.07
CA ARG A 58 -2.71 -12.81 6.53
C ARG A 58 -1.60 -11.95 7.11
N ALA A 59 -0.49 -11.76 6.38
CA ALA A 59 0.61 -10.91 6.81
C ALA A 59 0.19 -9.43 6.84
N ARG A 60 -0.46 -8.91 5.78
CA ARG A 60 -0.96 -7.52 5.72
C ARG A 60 -1.97 -7.24 6.83
N LYS A 61 -2.94 -8.14 7.04
CA LYS A 61 -3.92 -8.06 8.14
C LYS A 61 -3.23 -8.04 9.50
N LYS A 62 -2.26 -8.93 9.73
CA LYS A 62 -1.51 -8.98 10.99
C LYS A 62 -0.71 -7.71 11.21
N GLU A 63 -0.01 -7.23 10.19
CA GLU A 63 0.76 -5.98 10.26
C GLU A 63 -0.16 -4.81 10.61
N LEU A 64 -1.23 -4.61 9.82
CA LEU A 64 -2.20 -3.54 10.05
C LEU A 64 -2.79 -3.63 11.45
N THR A 65 -3.20 -4.79 11.95
CA THR A 65 -3.80 -4.95 13.29
C THR A 65 -2.80 -4.80 14.43
N GLN A 66 -1.50 -5.01 14.20
CA GLN A 66 -0.45 -4.88 15.22
C GLN A 66 0.13 -3.46 15.34
N LEU A 67 0.00 -2.63 14.30
CA LEU A 67 0.42 -1.23 14.35
C LEU A 67 -0.27 -0.50 15.52
N LYS A 68 0.51 0.28 16.27
CA LYS A 68 0.00 1.05 17.39
C LYS A 68 0.80 2.32 17.56
N PHE A 69 0.12 3.37 17.99
CA PHE A 69 0.80 4.61 18.37
C PHE A 69 1.73 4.39 19.57
N GLU A 70 1.36 3.54 20.53
CA GLU A 70 2.18 3.25 21.71
C GLU A 70 3.46 2.48 21.36
N GLY A 71 4.63 3.04 21.67
CA GLY A 71 5.95 2.53 21.32
C GLY A 71 6.41 2.90 19.90
N SER A 72 5.59 3.61 19.11
CA SER A 72 5.92 4.02 17.75
C SER A 72 7.05 5.06 17.69
N HIS A 73 7.66 5.23 16.51
CA HIS A 73 8.66 6.26 16.29
C HIS A 73 8.03 7.67 16.41
N GLU A 74 6.80 7.81 15.93
CA GLU A 74 5.99 9.01 15.96
C GLU A 74 5.68 9.45 17.40
N GLN A 75 5.32 8.52 18.30
CA GLN A 75 5.16 8.83 19.73
C GLN A 75 6.48 9.25 20.38
N LYS A 76 7.60 8.61 20.02
CA LYS A 76 8.93 8.98 20.54
C LYS A 76 9.29 10.41 20.17
N MET A 77 9.08 10.81 18.91
CA MET A 77 9.34 12.18 18.44
C MET A 77 8.42 13.20 19.12
N LEU A 78 7.14 12.90 19.29
CA LEU A 78 6.21 13.77 20.03
C LEU A 78 6.61 13.91 21.51
N SER A 79 7.02 12.81 22.15
CA SER A 79 7.52 12.82 23.52
C SER A 79 8.83 13.61 23.65
N GLU A 80 9.74 13.48 22.68
CA GLU A 80 11.00 14.23 22.61
C GLU A 80 10.75 15.73 22.48
N LEU A 81 9.86 16.12 21.55
CA LEU A 81 9.43 17.51 21.37
C LEU A 81 8.83 18.07 22.66
N GLU A 82 7.94 17.33 23.31
CA GLU A 82 7.34 17.74 24.57
C GLU A 82 8.39 17.91 25.68
N HIS A 83 9.35 17.00 25.77
CA HIS A 83 10.44 17.08 26.74
C HIS A 83 11.35 18.30 26.50
N LEU A 84 11.76 18.54 25.26
CA LEU A 84 12.56 19.72 24.89
C LEU A 84 11.81 21.02 25.18
N ASN A 85 10.53 21.10 24.84
CA ASN A 85 9.66 22.24 25.16
C ASN A 85 9.50 22.46 26.67
N ARG A 86 9.49 21.38 27.47
CA ARG A 86 9.41 21.47 28.93
C ARG A 86 10.72 21.84 29.59
N SER A 87 11.85 21.69 28.91
CA SER A 87 13.18 21.96 29.45
C SER A 87 13.31 23.37 30.00
N LYS A 88 13.83 23.49 31.23
CA LYS A 88 14.05 24.78 31.88
C LYS A 88 15.03 25.66 31.10
N SER A 89 16.06 25.07 30.49
CA SER A 89 17.04 25.83 29.70
C SER A 89 16.43 26.41 28.43
N MET A 90 15.58 25.64 27.73
CA MET A 90 14.86 26.09 26.54
C MET A 90 13.86 27.19 26.87
N LYS A 91 13.03 26.98 27.90
CA LYS A 91 12.08 28.00 28.37
C LYS A 91 12.79 29.31 28.73
N GLN A 92 13.91 29.22 29.44
CA GLN A 92 14.69 30.40 29.81
C GLN A 92 15.37 31.03 28.58
N TYR A 93 15.81 30.23 27.60
CA TYR A 93 16.37 30.73 26.34
C TYR A 93 15.34 31.58 25.59
N PHE A 94 14.14 31.05 25.30
CA PHE A 94 13.11 31.81 24.59
C PHE A 94 12.62 33.03 25.37
N LYS A 95 12.55 32.93 26.70
CA LYS A 95 12.26 34.07 27.58
C LYS A 95 13.34 35.16 27.49
N THR A 96 14.61 34.79 27.45
CA THR A 96 15.72 35.75 27.31
C THR A 96 15.81 36.31 25.89
N LEU A 97 15.59 35.48 24.87
CA LEU A 97 15.57 35.85 23.45
C LEU A 97 14.54 36.97 23.18
N SER A 98 13.37 36.86 23.79
CA SER A 98 12.28 37.86 23.71
C SER A 98 12.39 39.01 24.74
N SER A 99 13.42 39.03 25.58
CA SER A 99 13.53 40.03 26.65
C SER A 99 14.06 41.38 26.15
N GLU A 100 13.47 42.47 26.66
CA GLU A 100 14.00 43.82 26.44
C GLU A 100 15.45 43.98 26.95
N LYS A 101 15.83 43.20 27.97
CA LYS A 101 17.21 43.18 28.49
C LYS A 101 18.21 42.72 27.43
N LEU A 102 17.92 41.65 26.68
CA LEU A 102 18.79 41.18 25.60
C LEU A 102 18.82 42.17 24.44
N ALA A 103 17.67 42.76 24.10
CA ALA A 103 17.61 43.81 23.09
C ALA A 103 18.47 45.02 23.48
N ARG A 104 18.34 45.51 24.72
CA ARG A 104 19.18 46.57 25.29
C ARG A 104 20.66 46.18 25.28
N PHE A 105 20.99 44.95 25.67
CA PHE A 105 22.38 44.45 25.68
C PHE A 105 23.01 44.52 24.28
N ARG A 106 22.32 44.00 23.26
CA ARG A 106 22.77 44.04 21.85
C ARG A 106 22.90 45.47 21.31
N ASN A 107 22.03 46.39 21.73
CA ASN A 107 22.12 47.79 21.34
C ASN A 107 23.35 48.48 21.96
N ILE A 108 23.65 48.19 23.23
CA ILE A 108 24.83 48.73 23.91
C ILE A 108 26.12 48.12 23.33
N GLU A 109 26.10 46.84 22.98
CA GLU A 109 27.23 46.16 22.32
C GLU A 109 27.69 46.87 21.05
N LYS A 110 26.73 47.36 20.26
CA LYS A 110 26.97 48.11 19.01
C LYS A 110 27.21 49.61 19.22
N GLY A 111 27.15 50.11 20.45
CA GLY A 111 27.18 51.53 20.76
C GLY A 111 28.59 52.11 20.96
N ASP A 112 28.77 53.36 20.55
CA ASP A 112 30.06 54.07 20.60
C ASP A 112 30.63 54.19 22.02
N LYS A 113 29.77 54.29 23.04
CA LYS A 113 30.21 54.41 24.43
C LYS A 113 31.01 53.19 24.90
N LEU A 114 30.56 51.99 24.57
CA LEU A 114 31.23 50.75 24.95
C LEU A 114 32.51 50.57 24.13
N ALA A 115 32.46 50.88 22.83
CA ALA A 115 33.64 50.88 21.96
C ALA A 115 34.72 51.82 22.52
N ARG A 116 34.35 53.06 22.83
CA ARG A 116 35.24 54.07 23.41
C ARG A 116 35.81 53.65 24.76
N LEU A 117 34.99 53.05 25.63
CA LEU A 117 35.48 52.51 26.89
C LEU A 117 36.55 51.44 26.68
N ASN A 118 36.31 50.50 25.75
CA ASN A 118 37.25 49.42 25.45
C ASN A 118 38.56 49.96 24.84
N GLU A 119 38.49 51.00 24.01
CA GLU A 119 39.69 51.71 23.51
C GLU A 119 40.47 52.35 24.65
N LEU A 120 39.79 53.09 25.53
CA LEU A 120 40.41 53.74 26.68
C LEU A 120 41.02 52.70 27.63
N ASP A 121 40.34 51.58 27.88
CA ASP A 121 40.82 50.48 28.71
C ASP A 121 42.19 49.99 28.25
N LYS A 122 42.36 49.77 26.93
CA LYS A 122 43.63 49.35 26.31
C LYS A 122 44.77 50.35 26.52
N VAL A 123 44.47 51.61 26.83
CA VAL A 123 45.47 52.66 27.04
C VAL A 123 45.72 52.87 28.54
N VAL A 124 44.67 53.11 29.32
CA VAL A 124 44.78 53.55 30.72
C VAL A 124 45.15 52.44 31.69
N THR A 125 44.96 51.18 31.29
CA THR A 125 45.33 50.00 32.11
C THR A 125 46.76 49.52 31.86
N THR A 126 47.46 50.08 30.87
CA THR A 126 48.85 49.68 30.57
C THR A 126 49.79 49.99 31.74
N PRO A 127 50.75 49.11 32.06
CA PRO A 127 51.70 49.33 33.15
C PRO A 127 52.43 50.68 33.02
N GLU A 128 52.77 51.08 31.79
CA GLU A 128 53.43 52.33 31.48
C GLU A 128 52.55 53.53 31.83
N PHE A 129 51.27 53.53 31.43
CA PHE A 129 50.34 54.61 31.73
C PHE A 129 50.09 54.72 33.24
N VAL A 130 49.86 53.60 33.91
CA VAL A 130 49.65 53.56 35.37
C VAL A 130 50.88 54.10 36.11
N LYS A 131 52.09 53.75 35.65
CA LYS A 131 53.34 54.28 36.20
C LYS A 131 53.45 55.79 35.99
N ARG A 132 53.25 56.29 34.75
CA ARG A 132 53.27 57.73 34.44
C ARG A 132 52.30 58.52 35.31
N ARG A 133 51.06 58.04 35.48
CA ARG A 133 50.06 58.64 36.38
C ARG A 133 50.59 58.74 37.81
N LYS A 134 51.08 57.63 38.39
CA LYS A 134 51.58 57.60 39.77
C LYS A 134 52.78 58.53 39.96
N ASP A 135 53.68 58.58 38.98
CA ASP A 135 54.86 59.46 39.02
C ASP A 135 54.43 60.94 38.97
N MET A 136 53.47 61.29 38.12
CA MET A 136 52.89 62.63 38.03
C MET A 136 52.17 63.06 39.31
N GLU A 137 51.41 62.17 39.96
CA GLU A 137 50.71 62.41 41.22
C GLU A 137 51.69 62.61 42.40
N LYS A 138 52.90 62.03 42.36
CA LYS A 138 53.94 62.17 43.40
C LYS A 138 54.81 63.41 43.30
N LEU A 139 54.86 64.07 42.15
CA LEU A 139 55.60 65.33 41.96
C LEU A 139 55.16 66.38 42.99
N HIS A 140 56.09 67.06 43.65
CA HIS A 140 55.76 68.16 44.55
C HIS A 140 56.90 69.16 44.59
N TYR A 141 56.55 70.45 44.65
CA TYR A 141 57.53 71.53 44.57
C TYR A 141 58.64 71.41 45.62
N ASN A 142 58.31 71.18 46.89
CA ASN A 142 59.29 71.18 47.99
C ASN A 142 60.41 70.12 47.88
N GLY A 143 60.22 69.07 47.08
CA GLY A 143 61.24 68.03 46.84
C GLY A 143 61.86 68.11 45.45
N ALA A 144 61.52 69.12 44.64
CA ALA A 144 61.99 69.26 43.27
C ALA A 144 63.29 70.10 43.20
N PRO A 145 64.16 69.85 42.21
CA PRO A 145 65.38 70.65 41.99
C PRO A 145 65.12 72.16 41.91
N GLU A 146 63.96 72.56 41.38
CA GLU A 146 63.51 73.94 41.25
C GLU A 146 63.34 74.61 42.62
N ALA A 147 62.82 73.91 43.63
CA ALA A 147 62.74 74.47 44.99
C ALA A 147 64.12 74.63 45.63
N ALA A 148 65.04 73.69 45.38
CA ALA A 148 66.42 73.78 45.88
C ALA A 148 67.15 74.98 45.24
N LYS A 149 67.06 75.14 43.92
CA LYS A 149 67.65 76.27 43.18
C LYS A 149 67.07 77.61 43.58
N ARG A 150 65.74 77.71 43.76
CA ARG A 150 65.07 78.94 44.26
C ARG A 150 65.57 79.29 45.67
N LYS A 151 65.69 78.29 46.56
CA LYS A 151 66.18 78.47 47.92
C LYS A 151 67.66 78.89 47.95
N GLU A 152 68.49 78.29 47.11
CA GLU A 152 69.91 78.61 46.96
C GLU A 152 70.09 80.05 46.43
N PHE A 153 69.34 80.42 45.40
CA PHE A 153 69.34 81.78 44.86
C PHE A 153 68.97 82.83 45.92
N GLU A 154 67.86 82.62 46.65
CA GLU A 154 67.44 83.55 47.71
C GLU A 154 68.44 83.59 48.88
N SER A 155 69.16 82.49 49.16
CA SER A 155 70.25 82.47 50.14
C SER A 155 71.44 83.32 49.68
N LEU A 156 71.90 83.15 48.44
CA LEU A 156 73.03 83.89 47.87
C LEU A 156 72.71 85.38 47.67
N LYS A 157 71.49 85.69 47.22
CA LYS A 157 70.97 87.07 47.13
C LYS A 157 71.05 87.82 48.46
N ASN A 158 70.89 87.09 49.56
CA ASN A 158 70.94 87.63 50.92
C ASN A 158 72.29 87.47 51.60
N ASP A 159 73.28 86.83 50.96
CA ASP A 159 74.60 86.59 51.53
C ASP A 159 75.32 87.92 51.77
N LYS A 160 75.70 88.16 53.02
CA LYS A 160 76.37 89.39 53.45
C LYS A 160 77.70 89.60 52.72
N ARG A 161 78.41 88.51 52.37
CA ARG A 161 79.70 88.54 51.67
C ARG A 161 79.52 89.01 50.23
N LEU A 162 78.50 88.51 49.53
CA LEU A 162 78.17 88.97 48.17
C LEU A 162 77.70 90.43 48.17
N LYS A 163 76.88 90.83 49.14
CA LYS A 163 76.48 92.24 49.29
C LYS A 163 77.68 93.14 49.54
N LEU A 164 78.57 92.74 50.45
CA LEU A 164 79.80 93.49 50.72
C LEU A 164 80.72 93.49 49.49
N TYR A 165 80.84 92.38 48.76
CA TYR A 165 81.62 92.29 47.51
C TYR A 165 81.19 93.33 46.49
N TYR A 166 79.90 93.38 46.15
CA TYR A 166 79.38 94.36 45.19
C TYR A 166 79.53 95.81 45.70
N ASN A 167 79.39 96.04 47.01
CA ASN A 167 79.66 97.35 47.60
C ASN A 167 81.15 97.73 47.53
N THR A 168 82.06 96.79 47.79
CA THR A 168 83.51 96.98 47.68
C THR A 168 83.90 97.30 46.24
N LEU A 169 83.35 96.59 45.25
CA LEU A 169 83.57 96.89 43.83
C LEU A 169 83.18 98.34 43.46
N ALA A 170 82.17 98.89 44.14
CA ALA A 170 81.72 100.26 43.93
C ALA A 170 82.53 101.32 44.71
N SER A 171 83.47 100.91 45.57
CA SER A 171 84.23 101.82 46.44
C SER A 171 85.43 102.48 45.75
N ASP A 172 85.75 103.71 46.16
CA ASP A 172 86.93 104.42 45.64
C ASP A 172 88.26 103.73 46.02
N SER A 173 88.28 103.04 47.16
CA SER A 173 89.45 102.23 47.58
C SER A 173 89.72 101.07 46.63
N TYR A 174 88.67 100.39 46.14
CA TYR A 174 88.83 99.33 45.16
C TYR A 174 89.20 99.86 43.78
N ARG A 175 88.65 101.01 43.37
CA ARG A 175 89.06 101.69 42.14
C ARG A 175 90.56 102.05 42.16
N LEU A 176 91.06 102.53 43.30
CA LEU A 176 92.50 102.76 43.47
C LEU A 176 93.29 101.46 43.39
N TYR A 177 92.82 100.37 44.02
CA TYR A 177 93.45 99.04 43.92
C TYR A 177 93.53 98.55 42.47
N MET A 178 92.44 98.60 41.72
CA MET A 178 92.42 98.20 40.32
C MET A 178 93.36 99.05 39.47
N LYS A 179 93.36 100.38 39.67
CA LYS A 179 94.27 101.28 38.96
C LYS A 179 95.74 100.90 39.16
N VAL A 180 96.11 100.51 40.38
CA VAL A 180 97.48 100.06 40.70
C VAL A 180 97.78 98.72 40.04
N GLU A 181 96.91 97.72 40.22
CA GLU A 181 97.10 96.37 39.66
C GLU A 181 97.15 96.37 38.12
N GLU A 182 96.40 97.26 37.47
CA GLU A 182 96.45 97.44 36.01
C GLU A 182 97.73 98.15 35.54
N SER A 183 98.25 99.10 36.33
CA SER A 183 99.47 99.84 35.99
C SER A 183 100.77 99.07 36.25
N GLY A 184 100.76 98.13 37.20
CA GLY A 184 101.92 97.31 37.59
C GLY A 184 102.95 98.01 38.50
N ASP A 185 102.90 99.34 38.62
CA ASP A 185 103.81 100.15 39.42
C ASP A 185 103.20 100.55 40.77
N LYS A 186 104.03 100.60 41.84
CA LYS A 186 103.57 101.05 43.17
C LYS A 186 103.19 102.55 43.15
N PRO A 187 102.16 102.98 43.91
CA PRO A 187 101.79 104.39 44.01
C PRO A 187 102.99 105.27 44.41
N SER A 188 103.32 106.27 43.59
CA SER A 188 104.45 107.19 43.80
C SER A 188 104.18 108.24 44.88
N GLY A 189 102.90 108.53 45.14
CA GLY A 189 102.45 109.41 46.22
C GLY A 189 102.34 108.69 47.56
N LYS A 190 102.99 109.24 48.60
CA LYS A 190 103.04 108.63 49.94
C LYS A 190 101.66 108.38 50.56
N ASP A 191 100.67 109.24 50.30
CA ASP A 191 99.29 109.09 50.80
C ASP A 191 98.47 108.05 50.03
N GLU A 192 98.64 107.96 48.71
CA GLU A 192 97.99 106.93 47.89
C GLU A 192 98.54 105.54 48.21
N LEU A 193 99.86 105.43 48.41
CA LEU A 193 100.51 104.19 48.84
C LEU A 193 99.91 103.71 50.16
N LYS A 194 99.72 104.62 51.13
CA LYS A 194 99.11 104.29 52.42
C LYS A 194 97.65 103.83 52.29
N ARG A 195 96.84 104.45 51.41
CA ARG A 195 95.45 104.02 51.17
C ARG A 195 95.37 102.66 50.47
N TYR A 196 96.25 102.41 49.51
CA TYR A 196 96.39 101.12 48.83
C TYR A 196 96.78 100.01 49.81
N GLU A 197 97.83 100.23 50.62
CA GLU A 197 98.26 99.29 51.65
C GLU A 197 97.18 99.03 52.70
N ASN A 198 96.47 100.07 53.15
CA ASN A 198 95.34 99.93 54.07
C ASN A 198 94.20 99.12 53.45
N PHE A 199 93.92 99.29 52.16
CA PHE A 199 92.90 98.50 51.47
C PHE A 199 93.32 97.04 51.35
N LEU A 200 94.57 96.74 51.00
CA LEU A 200 95.09 95.37 50.98
C LEU A 200 95.01 94.69 52.36
N GLN A 201 95.13 95.44 53.45
CA GLN A 201 94.96 94.95 54.82
C GLN A 201 93.51 95.00 55.33
N SER A 202 92.58 95.53 54.52
CA SER A 202 91.19 95.71 54.93
C SER A 202 90.39 94.40 54.91
N LYS A 203 89.35 94.36 55.74
CA LYS A 203 88.36 93.28 55.70
C LYS A 203 87.61 93.23 54.36
N ASP A 204 87.50 94.36 53.66
CA ASP A 204 86.79 94.47 52.38
C ASP A 204 87.57 93.79 51.25
N TYR A 205 88.90 93.96 51.21
CA TYR A 205 89.77 93.25 50.26
C TYR A 205 89.85 91.74 50.56
N SER A 206 89.95 91.37 51.85
CA SER A 206 89.90 89.97 52.26
C SER A 206 88.58 89.30 51.84
N ASN A 207 87.44 89.98 52.02
CA ASN A 207 86.14 89.51 51.54
C ASN A 207 86.08 89.45 50.00
N LEU A 208 86.68 90.42 49.30
CA LEU A 208 86.75 90.44 47.84
C LEU A 208 87.41 89.18 47.27
N LYS A 209 88.62 88.87 47.74
CA LYS A 209 89.35 87.66 47.33
C LYS A 209 88.66 86.37 47.78
N ALA A 210 87.98 86.38 48.94
CA ALA A 210 87.25 85.21 49.41
C ALA A 210 86.02 84.88 48.53
N VAL A 211 85.27 85.89 48.10
CA VAL A 211 84.10 85.75 47.21
C VAL A 211 84.53 85.30 45.82
N GLU A 212 85.60 85.88 45.27
CA GLU A 212 86.19 85.47 43.99
C GLU A 212 86.72 84.03 44.02
N LYS A 213 87.48 83.67 45.06
CA LYS A 213 88.01 82.31 45.23
C LYS A 213 86.90 81.26 45.35
N GLN A 214 85.77 81.60 45.94
CA GLN A 214 84.62 80.71 46.11
C GLN A 214 83.65 80.72 44.91
N ASN A 215 83.94 81.51 43.86
CA ASN A 215 83.09 81.65 42.66
C ASN A 215 81.61 81.99 42.97
N LEU A 216 81.36 82.68 44.09
CA LEU A 216 79.99 82.94 44.54
C LEU A 216 79.23 83.87 43.58
N THR A 217 79.94 84.77 42.89
CA THR A 217 79.38 85.69 41.90
C THR A 217 78.89 84.95 40.65
N LYS A 218 79.73 84.05 40.11
CA LYS A 218 79.39 83.20 38.96
C LYS A 218 78.17 82.34 39.28
N ARG A 219 78.15 81.67 40.43
CA ARG A 219 77.02 80.83 40.88
C ARG A 219 75.74 81.64 41.08
N PHE A 220 75.85 82.86 41.60
CA PHE A 220 74.70 83.75 41.80
C PHE A 220 74.07 84.19 40.47
N GLU A 221 74.87 84.62 39.49
CA GLU A 221 74.37 85.04 38.17
C GLU A 221 73.84 83.86 37.34
N GLU A 222 74.46 82.68 37.43
CA GLU A 222 73.93 81.43 36.84
C GLU A 222 72.54 81.11 37.40
N LEU A 223 72.41 81.07 38.74
CA LEU A 223 71.11 80.82 39.38
C LEU A 223 70.11 81.93 39.07
N ARG A 224 70.53 83.19 38.97
CA ARG A 224 69.66 84.31 38.61
C ARG A 224 69.07 84.11 37.21
N GLY A 225 69.91 83.78 36.23
CA GLY A 225 69.46 83.50 34.86
C GLY A 225 68.51 82.30 34.80
N GLU A 226 68.82 81.22 35.52
CA GLU A 226 67.96 80.04 35.59
C GLU A 226 66.61 80.33 36.25
N VAL A 227 66.59 80.94 37.45
CA VAL A 227 65.34 81.13 38.23
C VAL A 227 64.43 82.24 37.71
N GLN A 228 64.95 83.09 36.83
CA GLN A 228 64.21 84.14 36.13
C GLN A 228 63.80 83.74 34.70
N SER A 229 64.28 82.61 34.19
CA SER A 229 63.85 82.10 32.89
C SER A 229 62.36 81.75 32.88
N ASP A 230 61.70 81.97 31.74
CA ASP A 230 60.29 81.62 31.56
C ASP A 230 60.05 80.13 31.81
N GLU A 231 60.95 79.27 31.34
CA GLU A 231 60.90 77.81 31.54
C GLU A 231 60.87 77.45 33.04
N PHE A 232 61.72 78.06 33.85
CA PHE A 232 61.76 77.81 35.29
C PHE A 232 60.49 78.33 35.99
N LEU A 233 60.00 79.51 35.63
CA LEU A 233 58.81 80.10 36.22
C LEU A 233 57.55 79.28 35.88
N GLU A 234 57.42 78.80 34.66
CA GLU A 234 56.33 77.92 34.24
C GLU A 234 56.40 76.56 34.94
N ARG A 235 57.59 75.98 35.02
CA ARG A 235 57.82 74.72 35.72
C ARG A 235 57.52 74.84 37.22
N GLU A 236 57.93 75.93 37.84
CA GLU A 236 57.65 76.24 39.24
C GLU A 236 56.14 76.39 39.49
N LYS A 237 55.43 77.12 38.61
CA LYS A 237 53.98 77.29 38.65
C LYS A 237 53.24 75.95 38.49
N PHE A 238 53.72 75.08 37.60
CA PHE A 238 53.19 73.73 37.41
C PHE A 238 53.39 72.85 38.66
N LEU A 239 54.59 72.86 39.26
CA LEU A 239 54.90 72.06 40.46
C LEU A 239 54.18 72.54 41.72
N LYS A 240 53.93 73.85 41.84
CA LYS A 240 53.15 74.46 42.94
C LYS A 240 51.65 74.20 42.81
N ASN A 241 51.15 73.90 41.61
CA ASN A 241 49.74 73.60 41.39
C ASN A 241 49.37 72.23 42.00
N LYS A 242 48.62 72.24 43.11
CA LYS A 242 48.11 71.02 43.75
C LYS A 242 47.19 70.19 42.85
N LYS A 243 46.58 70.82 41.83
CA LYS A 243 45.71 70.20 40.81
C LYS A 243 46.41 69.94 39.47
N ARG A 244 47.75 69.98 39.41
CA ARG A 244 48.53 69.83 38.16
C ARG A 244 48.21 68.56 37.36
N TYR A 245 47.89 67.44 38.00
CA TYR A 245 47.53 66.23 37.26
C TYR A 245 46.22 66.45 36.48
N GLN A 246 45.28 67.23 37.02
CA GLN A 246 44.02 67.55 36.36
C GLN A 246 44.18 68.40 35.09
N THR A 247 45.37 68.99 34.88
CA THR A 247 45.68 69.79 33.70
C THR A 247 46.41 68.98 32.61
N THR A 248 46.63 67.67 32.79
CA THR A 248 47.28 66.81 31.79
C THR A 248 46.26 66.08 30.91
N ASP A 249 46.69 65.68 29.71
CA ASP A 249 45.87 64.85 28.82
C ASP A 249 45.64 63.44 29.39
N ASP A 250 46.63 62.88 30.10
CA ASP A 250 46.48 61.60 30.80
C ASP A 250 45.30 61.62 31.81
N TYR A 251 45.10 62.74 32.53
CA TYR A 251 43.94 62.87 33.41
C TYR A 251 42.62 62.90 32.65
N ARG A 252 42.56 63.54 31.47
CA ARG A 252 41.35 63.56 30.64
C ARG A 252 40.96 62.16 30.21
N LEU A 253 41.93 61.34 29.78
CA LEU A 253 41.71 59.94 29.40
C LEU A 253 41.20 59.10 30.58
N VAL A 254 41.80 59.25 31.77
CA VAL A 254 41.35 58.54 32.98
C VAL A 254 39.96 59.00 33.42
N ALA A 255 39.69 60.32 33.41
CA ALA A 255 38.41 60.86 33.80
C ALA A 255 37.29 60.41 32.85
N GLU A 256 37.56 60.36 31.54
CA GLU A 256 36.65 59.82 30.53
C GLU A 256 36.40 58.32 30.74
N TYR A 257 37.45 57.53 30.98
CA TYR A 257 37.35 56.10 31.29
C TYR A 257 36.55 55.84 32.57
N GLU A 258 36.84 56.57 33.65
CA GLU A 258 36.12 56.45 34.92
C GLU A 258 34.65 56.89 34.79
N LYS A 259 34.35 57.87 33.94
CA LYS A 259 32.98 58.30 33.64
C LYS A 259 32.23 57.23 32.84
N LEU A 260 32.82 56.72 31.76
CA LEU A 260 32.21 55.68 30.91
C LEU A 260 32.05 54.35 31.65
N SER A 261 33.01 53.96 32.49
CA SER A 261 32.90 52.74 33.32
C SER A 261 31.82 52.84 34.40
N LYS A 262 31.40 54.07 34.76
CA LYS A 262 30.27 54.35 35.64
C LYS A 262 28.95 54.57 34.89
N ASP A 263 28.97 54.63 33.56
CA ASP A 263 27.76 54.82 32.75
C ASP A 263 26.77 53.66 33.00
N PRO A 264 25.48 53.95 33.22
CA PRO A 264 24.48 52.92 33.51
C PRO A 264 24.38 51.82 32.45
N ASP A 265 24.57 52.15 31.17
CA ASP A 265 24.50 51.19 30.06
C ASP A 265 25.71 50.26 30.06
N VAL A 266 26.91 50.81 30.25
CA VAL A 266 28.14 50.02 30.36
C VAL A 266 28.06 49.08 31.56
N ARG A 267 27.63 49.57 32.72
CA ARG A 267 27.46 48.74 33.93
C ARG A 267 26.41 47.66 33.74
N PHE A 268 25.30 48.00 33.09
CA PHE A 268 24.28 47.01 32.72
C PHE A 268 24.88 45.95 31.81
N TYR A 269 25.60 46.33 30.75
CA TYR A 269 26.25 45.42 29.81
C TYR A 269 27.20 44.46 30.53
N GLN A 270 28.13 44.97 31.34
CA GLN A 270 29.09 44.15 32.09
C GLN A 270 28.42 43.20 33.10
N LYS A 271 27.30 43.59 33.69
CA LYS A 271 26.55 42.76 34.64
C LYS A 271 25.71 41.70 33.90
N PHE A 272 25.05 42.09 32.82
CA PHE A 272 24.19 41.20 32.04
C PHE A 272 25.00 40.16 31.26
N SER A 273 26.16 40.51 30.72
CA SER A 273 27.06 39.55 30.06
C SER A 273 27.52 38.40 30.97
N LYS A 274 27.52 38.63 32.29
CA LYS A 274 27.86 37.63 33.31
C LYS A 274 26.63 36.99 33.97
N SER A 275 25.43 37.40 33.57
CA SER A 275 24.20 36.89 34.17
C SER A 275 23.93 35.45 33.75
N ALA A 276 23.34 34.66 34.65
CA ALA A 276 22.95 33.29 34.34
C ALA A 276 21.96 33.21 33.17
N GLU A 277 21.11 34.23 32.98
CA GLU A 277 20.16 34.32 31.87
C GLU A 277 20.86 34.49 30.52
N TYR A 278 21.89 35.33 30.42
CA TYR A 278 22.67 35.51 29.19
C TYR A 278 23.58 34.32 28.89
N LEU A 279 24.22 33.74 29.91
CA LEU A 279 25.04 32.53 29.72
C LEU A 279 24.20 31.34 29.26
N ASN A 280 22.98 31.17 29.78
CA ASN A 280 22.04 30.18 29.26
C ASN A 280 21.64 30.50 27.82
N TYR A 281 21.43 31.78 27.49
CA TYR A 281 21.12 32.20 26.13
C TYR A 281 22.21 31.77 25.15
N GLN A 282 23.48 32.11 25.43
CA GLN A 282 24.62 31.75 24.57
C GLN A 282 24.78 30.24 24.44
N ARG A 283 24.62 29.50 25.54
CA ARG A 283 24.74 28.03 25.53
C ARG A 283 23.69 27.35 24.64
N VAL A 284 22.47 27.89 24.60
CA VAL A 284 21.34 27.28 23.87
C VAL A 284 21.25 27.79 22.42
N HIS A 285 21.66 29.03 22.15
CA HIS A 285 21.51 29.67 20.84
C HIS A 285 22.09 28.87 19.68
N ASP A 286 23.24 28.22 19.89
CA ASP A 286 23.94 27.40 18.89
C ASP A 286 23.99 25.91 19.31
N SER A 287 23.02 25.47 20.11
CA SER A 287 22.99 24.11 20.65
C SER A 287 22.23 23.15 19.72
N LYS A 288 22.71 21.91 19.65
CA LYS A 288 22.07 20.84 18.86
C LYS A 288 20.65 20.55 19.35
N GLU A 289 20.38 20.78 20.63
CA GLU A 289 19.04 20.62 21.20
C GLU A 289 18.07 21.67 20.65
N LEU A 290 18.51 22.89 20.34
CA LEU A 290 17.65 23.92 19.75
C LEU A 290 17.38 23.63 18.29
N GLU A 291 18.41 23.20 17.55
CA GLU A 291 18.29 22.69 16.19
C GLU A 291 17.27 21.53 16.15
N ARG A 292 17.42 20.53 17.03
CA ARG A 292 16.51 19.40 17.15
C ARG A 292 15.08 19.80 17.53
N LEU A 293 14.91 20.79 18.40
CA LEU A 293 13.59 21.31 18.75
C LEU A 293 12.90 21.89 17.51
N ASN A 294 13.60 22.73 16.74
CA ASN A 294 13.07 23.34 15.52
C ASN A 294 12.72 22.28 14.46
N GLU A 295 13.61 21.30 14.25
CA GLU A 295 13.32 20.15 13.36
C GLU A 295 12.04 19.42 13.75
N LEU A 296 11.88 19.12 15.04
CA LEU A 296 10.69 18.43 15.54
C LEU A 296 9.44 19.29 15.43
N GLU A 297 9.54 20.60 15.69
CA GLU A 297 8.43 21.55 15.51
C GLU A 297 7.95 21.63 14.07
N ASP A 298 8.87 21.56 13.10
CA ASP A 298 8.50 21.56 11.68
C ASP A 298 7.97 20.19 11.24
N LEU A 299 8.57 19.09 11.71
CA LEU A 299 8.08 17.74 11.43
C LEU A 299 6.65 17.51 11.93
N VAL A 300 6.28 18.01 13.11
CA VAL A 300 4.91 17.81 13.62
C VAL A 300 3.86 18.66 12.89
N LYS A 301 4.28 19.69 12.16
CA LYS A 301 3.41 20.48 11.28
C LYS A 301 3.18 19.81 9.93
N ASP A 302 4.10 18.93 9.51
CA ASP A 302 3.97 18.16 8.28
C ASP A 302 2.66 17.36 8.24
N GLU A 303 1.96 17.42 7.11
CA GLU A 303 0.68 16.77 6.94
C GLU A 303 0.82 15.24 6.98
N GLY A 304 1.85 14.69 6.31
CA GLY A 304 2.12 13.26 6.31
C GLY A 304 2.40 12.71 7.71
N PHE A 305 3.14 13.45 8.54
CA PHE A 305 3.35 13.09 9.94
C PHE A 305 2.03 13.06 10.74
N ARG A 306 1.18 14.09 10.58
CA ARG A 306 -0.10 14.18 11.27
C ARG A 306 -1.06 13.07 10.85
N GLU A 307 -1.12 12.77 9.56
CA GLU A 307 -1.89 11.65 9.01
C GLU A 307 -1.40 10.32 9.56
N ARG A 308 -0.08 10.10 9.60
CA ARG A 308 0.51 8.89 10.16
C ARG A 308 0.18 8.72 11.65
N VAL A 309 0.25 9.79 12.43
CA VAL A 309 -0.15 9.77 13.85
C VAL A 309 -1.64 9.45 13.98
N ALA A 310 -2.50 10.07 13.17
CA ALA A 310 -3.94 9.78 13.18
C ALA A 310 -4.22 8.31 12.82
N PHE A 311 -3.54 7.79 11.79
CA PHE A 311 -3.63 6.39 11.37
C PHE A 311 -3.21 5.42 12.49
N LEU A 312 -2.09 5.67 13.16
CA LEU A 312 -1.61 4.82 14.27
C LEU A 312 -2.49 4.88 15.52
N LYS A 313 -3.21 6.00 15.71
CA LYS A 313 -4.18 6.17 16.81
C LYS A 313 -5.55 5.57 16.49
N ASP A 314 -5.87 5.35 15.22
CA ASP A 314 -7.14 4.77 14.81
C ASP A 314 -7.19 3.27 15.13
N LYS A 315 -8.01 2.92 16.12
CA LYS A 315 -8.25 1.54 16.52
C LYS A 315 -9.06 0.76 15.49
N LYS A 316 -9.81 1.46 14.62
CA LYS A 316 -10.65 0.90 13.56
C LYS A 316 -10.00 1.01 12.17
N ARG A 317 -8.68 1.18 12.11
CA ARG A 317 -7.94 1.36 10.84
C ARG A 317 -8.07 0.15 9.91
N TYR A 318 -8.12 -1.06 10.49
CA TYR A 318 -8.28 -2.27 9.69
C TYR A 318 -9.66 -2.28 9.02
N GLU A 319 -10.71 -1.90 9.74
CA GLU A 319 -12.08 -1.81 9.25
C GLU A 319 -12.29 -0.73 8.17
N LYS A 320 -11.30 0.16 7.98
CA LYS A 320 -11.27 1.17 6.92
C LYS A 320 -10.37 0.76 5.74
N SER A 321 -9.66 -0.36 5.83
CA SER A 321 -8.74 -0.84 4.81
C SER A 321 -9.46 -1.53 3.65
N GLU A 322 -8.82 -1.61 2.49
CA GLU A 322 -9.31 -2.42 1.36
C GLU A 322 -9.38 -3.91 1.72
N ASP A 323 -8.42 -4.44 2.48
CA ASP A 323 -8.42 -5.83 2.93
C ASP A 323 -9.70 -6.19 3.72
N PHE A 324 -10.21 -5.28 4.56
CA PHE A 324 -11.48 -5.50 5.26
C PHE A 324 -12.69 -5.46 4.34
N LYS A 325 -12.68 -4.64 3.28
CA LYS A 325 -13.74 -4.65 2.27
C LYS A 325 -13.80 -6.00 1.53
N LEU A 326 -12.65 -6.60 1.25
CA LEU A 326 -12.57 -7.94 0.66
C LEU A 326 -13.18 -9.00 1.59
N GLU A 327 -12.93 -8.93 2.90
CA GLU A 327 -13.58 -9.82 3.88
C GLU A 327 -15.10 -9.62 3.94
N GLN A 328 -15.58 -8.38 3.86
CA GLN A 328 -17.00 -8.09 3.81
C GLN A 328 -17.65 -8.61 2.53
N GLU A 329 -16.99 -8.45 1.38
CA GLU A 329 -17.44 -8.98 0.11
C GLU A 329 -17.51 -10.51 0.16
N PHE A 330 -16.44 -11.16 0.61
CA PHE A 330 -16.40 -12.62 0.79
C PHE A 330 -17.54 -13.11 1.69
N SER A 331 -17.75 -12.47 2.84
CA SER A 331 -18.82 -12.84 3.76
C SER A 331 -20.22 -12.67 3.15
N LYS A 332 -20.42 -11.66 2.29
CA LYS A 332 -21.68 -11.50 1.53
C LYS A 332 -21.88 -12.62 0.52
N LEU A 333 -20.84 -12.95 -0.25
CA LEU A 333 -20.88 -14.02 -1.24
C LEU A 333 -21.09 -15.39 -0.58
N GLU A 334 -20.36 -15.70 0.49
CA GLU A 334 -20.53 -16.92 1.28
C GLU A 334 -21.98 -17.11 1.76
N ASN A 335 -22.66 -16.00 2.03
CA ASN A 335 -24.04 -15.99 2.49
C ASN A 335 -25.09 -15.90 1.39
N SER A 336 -24.68 -15.75 0.12
CA SER A 336 -25.60 -15.64 -0.99
C SER A 336 -26.38 -16.93 -1.23
N ALA A 337 -27.54 -16.79 -1.87
CA ALA A 337 -28.35 -17.94 -2.23
C ALA A 337 -27.62 -18.84 -3.25
N ALA A 338 -26.92 -18.24 -4.21
CA ALA A 338 -26.21 -18.96 -5.27
C ALA A 338 -25.07 -19.83 -4.70
N ILE A 339 -24.20 -19.27 -3.85
CA ILE A 339 -23.08 -20.01 -3.27
C ILE A 339 -23.57 -21.12 -2.32
N LYS A 340 -24.59 -20.82 -1.50
CA LYS A 340 -25.22 -21.85 -0.65
C LYS A 340 -25.81 -22.99 -1.48
N LYS A 341 -26.52 -22.64 -2.56
CA LYS A 341 -27.14 -23.62 -3.45
C LYS A 341 -26.10 -24.47 -4.18
N TYR A 342 -25.00 -23.86 -4.64
CA TYR A 342 -23.87 -24.58 -5.23
C TYR A 342 -23.34 -25.66 -4.28
N PHE A 343 -23.03 -25.31 -3.03
CA PHE A 343 -22.51 -26.28 -2.06
C PHE A 343 -23.53 -27.33 -1.62
N GLU A 344 -24.82 -26.99 -1.62
CA GLU A 344 -25.91 -27.95 -1.40
C GLU A 344 -25.98 -28.97 -2.54
N LEU A 345 -26.06 -28.51 -3.80
CA LEU A 345 -26.15 -29.35 -4.99
C LEU A 345 -24.89 -30.21 -5.18
N HIS A 346 -23.71 -29.64 -4.98
CA HIS A 346 -22.45 -30.38 -5.06
C HIS A 346 -22.34 -31.52 -4.02
N LYS A 347 -23.16 -31.51 -2.96
CA LYS A 347 -23.25 -32.59 -1.96
C LYS A 347 -24.46 -33.50 -2.17
N ALA A 348 -25.33 -33.21 -3.13
CA ALA A 348 -26.56 -33.95 -3.37
C ALA A 348 -26.24 -35.32 -3.97
N LYS A 349 -26.52 -36.38 -3.20
CA LYS A 349 -26.22 -37.78 -3.59
C LYS A 349 -26.96 -38.22 -4.84
N GLU A 350 -28.09 -37.59 -5.14
CA GLU A 350 -28.85 -37.83 -6.36
C GLU A 350 -28.04 -37.51 -7.62
N LEU A 351 -27.18 -36.49 -7.58
CA LEU A 351 -26.33 -36.11 -8.70
C LEU A 351 -25.18 -37.08 -8.96
N ASN A 352 -24.83 -37.93 -8.00
CA ASN A 352 -23.88 -39.03 -8.21
C ASN A 352 -24.32 -39.99 -9.33
N PHE A 353 -25.60 -39.93 -9.72
CA PHE A 353 -26.10 -40.61 -10.91
C PHE A 353 -25.35 -40.14 -12.18
N PHE A 354 -25.09 -38.84 -12.31
CA PHE A 354 -24.41 -38.26 -13.48
C PHE A 354 -22.88 -38.44 -13.47
N ASP A 355 -22.27 -38.72 -12.32
CA ASP A 355 -20.88 -39.18 -12.24
C ASP A 355 -20.68 -40.52 -12.97
N LYS A 356 -21.75 -41.32 -13.05
CA LYS A 356 -21.74 -42.64 -13.70
C LYS A 356 -22.33 -42.60 -15.10
N TRP A 357 -23.35 -41.78 -15.31
CA TRP A 357 -24.18 -41.79 -16.51
C TRP A 357 -24.17 -40.44 -17.21
N LYS A 358 -23.83 -40.45 -18.49
CA LYS A 358 -23.98 -39.30 -19.38
C LYS A 358 -25.20 -39.51 -20.28
N VAL A 359 -26.07 -38.51 -20.37
CA VAL A 359 -27.12 -38.48 -21.40
C VAL A 359 -26.43 -38.35 -22.76
N ALA A 360 -26.55 -39.38 -23.59
CA ALA A 360 -25.92 -39.44 -24.92
C ALA A 360 -26.91 -39.17 -26.05
N PHE A 361 -28.19 -39.43 -25.80
CA PHE A 361 -29.27 -39.17 -26.72
C PHE A 361 -30.56 -38.97 -25.91
N ASP A 362 -31.29 -37.89 -26.13
CA ASP A 362 -32.63 -37.69 -25.59
C ASP A 362 -33.53 -36.95 -26.59
N ASP A 363 -34.78 -37.34 -26.76
CA ASP A 363 -35.74 -36.60 -27.59
C ASP A 363 -37.09 -36.61 -26.91
N GLU A 364 -37.58 -35.42 -26.55
CA GLU A 364 -38.89 -35.18 -25.92
C GLU A 364 -39.95 -34.78 -26.97
N PHE A 365 -39.59 -34.80 -28.27
CA PHE A 365 -40.47 -34.47 -29.40
C PHE A 365 -41.24 -33.14 -29.23
N THR A 366 -40.63 -32.16 -28.58
CA THR A 366 -41.23 -30.83 -28.32
C THR A 366 -41.19 -29.90 -29.52
N ARG A 367 -40.44 -30.25 -30.56
CA ARG A 367 -40.37 -29.49 -31.83
C ARG A 367 -41.58 -29.80 -32.70
N ASP A 368 -41.96 -28.86 -33.54
CA ASP A 368 -42.93 -29.12 -34.62
C ASP A 368 -42.27 -30.01 -35.68
N GLY A 369 -42.62 -31.30 -35.68
CA GLY A 369 -42.11 -32.30 -36.61
C GLY A 369 -40.88 -33.06 -36.11
N ILE A 370 -40.31 -33.90 -36.99
CA ILE A 370 -39.20 -34.80 -36.68
C ILE A 370 -37.86 -34.07 -36.78
N ASN A 371 -36.96 -34.34 -35.83
CA ASN A 371 -35.58 -33.89 -35.92
C ASN A 371 -34.75 -34.84 -36.83
N TYR A 372 -34.69 -34.53 -38.13
CA TYR A 372 -33.97 -35.37 -39.11
C TYR A 372 -32.43 -35.33 -39.01
N GLU A 373 -31.86 -34.45 -38.19
CA GLU A 373 -30.42 -34.56 -37.83
C GLU A 373 -30.17 -35.77 -36.92
N ARG A 374 -31.22 -36.23 -36.24
CA ARG A 374 -31.16 -37.31 -35.25
C ARG A 374 -31.89 -38.56 -35.69
N TRP A 375 -32.94 -38.43 -36.48
CA TRP A 375 -33.77 -39.55 -36.92
C TRP A 375 -33.78 -39.67 -38.44
N ASN A 376 -33.73 -40.90 -38.92
CA ASN A 376 -33.85 -41.23 -40.34
C ASN A 376 -35.18 -41.94 -40.55
N SER A 377 -35.93 -41.55 -41.59
CA SER A 377 -37.16 -42.23 -42.00
C SER A 377 -36.85 -43.50 -42.80
N GLY A 378 -37.52 -44.60 -42.49
CA GLY A 378 -37.44 -45.85 -43.24
C GLY A 378 -36.38 -46.83 -42.74
N ILE A 379 -36.11 -47.85 -43.56
CA ILE A 379 -35.16 -48.93 -43.24
C ILE A 379 -33.73 -48.41 -43.40
N PHE A 380 -32.88 -48.64 -42.41
CA PHE A 380 -31.45 -48.34 -42.48
C PHE A 380 -30.65 -49.55 -43.02
N PRO A 381 -29.66 -49.37 -43.91
CA PRO A 381 -29.31 -48.14 -44.65
C PRO A 381 -30.08 -47.99 -45.98
N GLY A 382 -31.27 -48.60 -46.09
CA GLY A 382 -32.04 -48.76 -47.33
C GLY A 382 -32.22 -47.49 -48.17
N LYS A 383 -32.74 -46.40 -47.57
CA LYS A 383 -32.95 -45.12 -48.28
C LYS A 383 -31.64 -44.55 -48.85
N ASP A 384 -30.55 -44.66 -48.09
CA ASP A 384 -29.24 -44.15 -48.48
C ASP A 384 -28.59 -44.98 -49.60
N VAL A 385 -28.86 -46.29 -49.62
CA VAL A 385 -28.30 -47.22 -50.61
C VAL A 385 -29.12 -47.26 -51.91
N PHE A 386 -30.45 -47.25 -51.79
CA PHE A 386 -31.36 -47.48 -52.91
C PHE A 386 -32.15 -46.24 -53.36
N GLY A 387 -31.96 -45.11 -52.68
CA GLY A 387 -32.65 -43.84 -52.95
C GLY A 387 -34.13 -43.81 -52.53
N ASN A 388 -34.69 -44.93 -52.07
CA ASN A 388 -36.10 -45.07 -51.72
C ASN A 388 -36.30 -45.89 -50.44
N ASN A 389 -37.37 -45.60 -49.72
CA ASN A 389 -37.89 -46.51 -48.70
C ASN A 389 -38.57 -47.71 -49.36
N TYR A 390 -38.62 -48.84 -48.66
CA TYR A 390 -39.25 -50.04 -49.17
C TYR A 390 -39.81 -50.89 -48.04
N SER A 391 -40.86 -51.65 -48.34
CA SER A 391 -41.42 -52.64 -47.42
C SER A 391 -40.82 -54.03 -47.66
N GLN A 392 -40.80 -54.87 -46.64
CA GLN A 392 -40.32 -56.25 -46.78
C GLN A 392 -41.29 -57.11 -47.61
N ALA A 393 -40.82 -58.25 -48.13
CA ALA A 393 -41.58 -59.10 -49.05
C ALA A 393 -42.98 -59.50 -48.55
N ASN A 394 -43.11 -59.70 -47.23
CA ASN A 394 -44.33 -60.19 -46.57
C ASN A 394 -45.06 -59.09 -45.77
N GLU A 395 -44.77 -57.82 -46.03
CA GLU A 395 -45.41 -56.67 -45.41
C GLU A 395 -46.48 -56.09 -46.34
N LEU A 396 -47.65 -55.78 -45.77
CA LEU A 396 -48.83 -55.32 -46.53
C LEU A 396 -48.95 -53.80 -46.61
N GLN A 397 -48.12 -53.08 -45.86
CA GLN A 397 -48.07 -51.62 -45.88
C GLN A 397 -46.95 -51.10 -46.77
N CYS A 398 -47.16 -49.95 -47.41
CA CYS A 398 -46.09 -49.16 -47.99
C CYS A 398 -45.42 -48.33 -46.88
N LEU A 399 -44.08 -48.36 -46.85
CA LEU A 399 -43.29 -47.50 -45.97
C LEU A 399 -43.02 -46.15 -46.65
N ASN A 400 -44.00 -45.25 -46.62
CA ASN A 400 -43.98 -43.96 -47.34
C ASN A 400 -43.00 -42.92 -46.74
N GLY A 401 -42.17 -43.31 -45.78
CA GLY A 401 -41.27 -42.37 -45.09
C GLY A 401 -42.04 -41.46 -44.14
N GLU A 402 -42.18 -40.19 -44.46
CA GLU A 402 -42.53 -39.14 -43.48
C GLU A 402 -44.04 -38.94 -43.30
N GLU A 403 -44.86 -39.34 -44.27
CA GLU A 403 -46.32 -39.07 -44.31
C GLU A 403 -47.11 -39.71 -43.15
N ASN A 404 -46.60 -40.83 -42.63
CA ASN A 404 -47.18 -41.55 -41.50
C ASN A 404 -46.55 -41.17 -40.16
N LEU A 405 -45.72 -40.13 -40.12
CA LEU A 405 -45.12 -39.58 -38.90
C LEU A 405 -45.83 -38.30 -38.51
N GLN A 406 -46.20 -38.19 -37.23
CA GLN A 406 -46.81 -36.99 -36.67
C GLN A 406 -46.14 -36.65 -35.36
N VAL A 407 -45.89 -35.36 -35.11
CA VAL A 407 -45.51 -34.87 -33.79
C VAL A 407 -46.56 -33.86 -33.38
N HIS A 408 -47.27 -34.15 -32.29
CA HIS A 408 -48.30 -33.26 -31.77
C HIS A 408 -48.29 -33.29 -30.24
N GLY A 409 -48.21 -32.10 -29.62
CA GLY A 409 -48.24 -31.96 -28.16
C GLY A 409 -47.12 -32.70 -27.43
N GLY A 410 -45.92 -32.79 -28.03
CA GLY A 410 -44.80 -33.55 -27.46
C GLY A 410 -44.84 -35.06 -27.71
N ILE A 411 -45.75 -35.55 -28.56
CA ILE A 411 -45.91 -36.98 -28.81
C ILE A 411 -45.62 -37.27 -30.28
N LEU A 412 -44.58 -38.08 -30.52
CA LEU A 412 -44.33 -38.74 -31.79
C LEU A 412 -45.34 -39.87 -32.00
N SER A 413 -46.00 -39.92 -33.16
CA SER A 413 -46.90 -40.99 -33.56
C SER A 413 -46.49 -41.56 -34.92
N ILE A 414 -46.28 -42.88 -34.97
CA ILE A 414 -46.28 -43.64 -36.24
C ILE A 414 -47.70 -44.13 -36.46
N VAL A 415 -48.34 -43.64 -37.53
CA VAL A 415 -49.77 -43.87 -37.81
C VAL A 415 -49.94 -44.82 -38.99
N THR A 416 -50.35 -46.05 -38.73
CA THR A 416 -50.70 -47.00 -39.79
C THR A 416 -52.14 -46.78 -40.25
N ARG A 417 -52.38 -46.66 -41.56
CA ARG A 417 -53.69 -46.36 -42.15
C ARG A 417 -54.04 -47.34 -43.27
N LYS A 418 -55.34 -47.46 -43.57
CA LYS A 418 -55.82 -48.10 -44.80
C LYS A 418 -55.88 -47.04 -45.89
N GLU A 419 -54.99 -47.15 -46.86
CA GLU A 419 -54.74 -46.15 -47.89
C GLU A 419 -54.03 -46.84 -49.04
N GLN A 420 -54.64 -46.81 -50.23
CA GLN A 420 -54.04 -47.38 -51.42
C GLN A 420 -52.93 -46.47 -51.92
N THR A 421 -51.74 -47.05 -52.11
CA THR A 421 -50.58 -46.33 -52.62
C THR A 421 -49.63 -47.27 -53.37
N GLU A 422 -48.75 -46.67 -54.17
CA GLU A 422 -47.66 -47.37 -54.85
C GLU A 422 -46.34 -47.07 -54.13
N GLY A 423 -45.46 -48.07 -54.05
CA GLY A 423 -44.11 -47.89 -53.50
C GLY A 423 -43.20 -49.06 -53.80
N MET A 424 -42.09 -49.16 -53.09
CA MET A 424 -41.10 -50.23 -53.32
C MET A 424 -41.29 -51.39 -52.35
N ARG A 425 -41.17 -52.61 -52.85
CA ARG A 425 -41.13 -53.84 -52.07
C ARG A 425 -39.82 -54.59 -52.32
N TRP A 426 -39.25 -55.15 -51.26
CA TRP A 426 -38.15 -56.10 -51.38
C TRP A 426 -38.67 -57.44 -51.89
N ASN A 427 -38.12 -57.90 -53.01
CA ASN A 427 -38.32 -59.24 -53.54
C ASN A 427 -37.01 -60.04 -53.38
N PRO A 428 -37.01 -61.22 -52.73
CA PRO A 428 -35.79 -62.01 -52.51
C PRO A 428 -35.06 -62.43 -53.79
N GLN A 429 -35.73 -62.50 -54.94
CA GLN A 429 -35.15 -62.90 -56.22
C GLN A 429 -34.76 -61.72 -57.09
N LEU A 430 -35.54 -60.64 -57.06
CA LEU A 430 -35.42 -59.50 -57.99
C LEU A 430 -34.86 -58.22 -57.34
N GLY A 431 -34.68 -58.21 -56.01
CA GLY A 431 -34.34 -56.99 -55.27
C GLY A 431 -35.55 -56.06 -55.14
N LEU A 432 -35.34 -54.75 -55.25
CA LEU A 432 -36.42 -53.76 -55.10
C LEU A 432 -37.29 -53.66 -56.35
N ILE A 433 -38.59 -53.88 -56.19
CA ILE A 433 -39.59 -53.77 -57.26
C ILE A 433 -40.73 -52.83 -56.85
N PRO A 434 -41.37 -52.11 -57.79
CA PRO A 434 -42.62 -51.41 -57.53
C PRO A 434 -43.73 -52.40 -57.12
N ALA A 435 -44.59 -51.99 -56.19
CA ALA A 435 -45.75 -52.74 -55.74
C ALA A 435 -46.88 -51.81 -55.27
N GLU A 436 -48.11 -52.28 -55.42
CA GLU A 436 -49.30 -51.67 -54.82
C GLU A 436 -49.48 -52.17 -53.38
N PHE A 437 -49.93 -51.29 -52.50
CA PHE A 437 -50.20 -51.57 -51.09
C PHE A 437 -51.55 -50.99 -50.69
N ASP A 438 -52.27 -51.70 -49.82
CA ASP A 438 -53.57 -51.25 -49.28
C ASP A 438 -53.44 -50.48 -47.95
N TYR A 439 -52.23 -50.42 -47.41
CA TYR A 439 -51.93 -49.78 -46.13
C TYR A 439 -50.70 -48.89 -46.25
N THR A 440 -50.63 -47.84 -45.43
CA THR A 440 -49.44 -46.98 -45.29
C THR A 440 -48.96 -46.98 -43.85
N SER A 441 -47.63 -46.88 -43.66
CA SER A 441 -47.00 -46.82 -42.34
C SER A 441 -45.60 -46.21 -42.43
N SER A 442 -44.91 -46.10 -41.29
CA SER A 442 -43.54 -45.58 -41.24
C SER A 442 -42.63 -46.31 -40.25
N MET A 443 -41.36 -45.93 -40.32
CA MET A 443 -40.25 -46.36 -39.49
C MET A 443 -39.34 -45.17 -39.23
N LEU A 444 -38.77 -45.09 -38.03
CA LEU A 444 -37.73 -44.16 -37.65
C LEU A 444 -36.53 -44.88 -37.04
N ASN A 445 -35.33 -44.44 -37.38
CA ASN A 445 -34.11 -45.02 -36.82
C ASN A 445 -32.99 -44.00 -36.60
N THR A 446 -32.00 -44.36 -35.78
CA THR A 446 -30.81 -43.50 -35.52
C THR A 446 -29.53 -44.01 -36.18
N GLY A 447 -29.62 -44.84 -37.22
CA GLY A 447 -28.47 -45.54 -37.81
C GLY A 447 -27.31 -44.63 -38.22
N ASN A 448 -27.62 -43.44 -38.72
CA ASN A 448 -26.65 -42.41 -39.11
C ASN A 448 -26.15 -41.51 -37.97
N SER A 449 -26.89 -41.39 -36.87
CA SER A 449 -26.72 -40.32 -35.87
C SER A 449 -26.31 -40.83 -34.49
N PHE A 450 -26.81 -41.98 -34.06
CA PHE A 450 -26.61 -42.49 -32.71
C PHE A 450 -26.67 -44.02 -32.64
N ARG A 451 -25.66 -44.60 -31.98
CA ARG A 451 -25.53 -46.03 -31.70
C ARG A 451 -25.09 -46.25 -30.27
N ILE A 452 -25.49 -47.38 -29.70
CA ILE A 452 -25.19 -47.77 -28.32
C ILE A 452 -24.85 -49.27 -28.24
N LYS A 453 -23.84 -49.60 -27.45
CA LYS A 453 -23.43 -50.99 -27.13
C LYS A 453 -23.46 -51.32 -25.64
N GLN A 454 -23.67 -50.31 -24.79
CA GLN A 454 -23.86 -50.46 -23.35
C GLN A 454 -24.53 -49.20 -22.81
N GLY A 455 -25.40 -49.37 -21.82
CA GLY A 455 -25.96 -48.30 -21.03
C GLY A 455 -27.44 -48.47 -20.73
N ILE A 456 -28.15 -47.37 -20.54
CA ILE A 456 -29.59 -47.34 -20.27
C ILE A 456 -30.29 -46.80 -21.49
N ILE A 457 -31.28 -47.52 -22.02
CA ILE A 457 -32.17 -47.07 -23.08
C ILE A 457 -33.57 -47.09 -22.50
N GLU A 458 -34.29 -45.98 -22.56
CA GLU A 458 -35.66 -45.91 -22.08
C GLU A 458 -36.51 -45.01 -22.97
N ALA A 459 -37.79 -45.38 -23.09
CA ALA A 459 -38.76 -44.60 -23.83
C ALA A 459 -40.13 -44.72 -23.17
N LYS A 460 -40.89 -43.62 -23.18
CA LYS A 460 -42.28 -43.60 -22.73
C LYS A 460 -43.18 -43.81 -23.93
N ILE A 461 -43.77 -45.00 -24.02
CA ILE A 461 -44.49 -45.47 -25.21
C ILE A 461 -45.91 -45.90 -24.84
N ARG A 462 -46.87 -45.63 -25.72
CA ARG A 462 -48.20 -46.23 -25.73
C ARG A 462 -48.39 -47.02 -27.01
N VAL A 463 -48.90 -48.24 -26.87
CA VAL A 463 -49.20 -49.17 -27.97
C VAL A 463 -50.58 -49.78 -27.77
N ASN A 464 -51.23 -50.17 -28.85
CA ASN A 464 -52.50 -50.89 -28.84
C ASN A 464 -52.36 -52.25 -29.55
N PRO A 465 -51.93 -53.32 -28.87
CA PRO A 465 -51.68 -54.61 -29.51
C PRO A 465 -52.92 -55.18 -30.21
N CYS A 466 -52.78 -55.51 -31.49
CA CYS A 466 -53.75 -56.27 -32.29
C CYS A 466 -53.05 -57.48 -32.94
N ALA A 467 -53.77 -58.31 -33.68
CA ALA A 467 -53.19 -59.50 -34.30
C ALA A 467 -52.36 -59.15 -35.55
N GLU A 468 -52.82 -58.16 -36.30
CA GLU A 468 -52.47 -57.91 -37.69
C GLU A 468 -51.30 -56.94 -37.84
N ILE A 469 -51.07 -56.09 -36.84
CA ILE A 469 -50.05 -55.05 -36.83
C ILE A 469 -49.02 -55.33 -35.76
N VAL A 470 -47.74 -55.23 -36.15
CA VAL A 470 -46.60 -55.25 -35.24
C VAL A 470 -46.05 -53.85 -35.08
N SER A 471 -45.99 -53.36 -33.85
CA SER A 471 -45.27 -52.13 -33.51
C SER A 471 -44.09 -52.45 -32.61
N ALA A 472 -42.91 -51.89 -32.88
CA ALA A 472 -41.71 -52.20 -32.12
C ALA A 472 -40.83 -50.98 -31.84
N PHE A 473 -40.19 -51.00 -30.67
CA PHE A 473 -39.02 -50.21 -30.32
C PHE A 473 -37.87 -51.17 -30.03
N SER A 474 -36.83 -51.10 -30.86
CA SER A 474 -35.77 -52.09 -30.91
C SER A 474 -34.39 -51.46 -31.08
N LEU A 475 -33.34 -52.19 -30.72
CA LEU A 475 -31.98 -51.95 -31.16
C LEU A 475 -31.65 -52.89 -32.32
N LYS A 476 -31.04 -52.34 -33.39
CA LYS A 476 -30.61 -53.10 -34.57
C LYS A 476 -29.13 -52.86 -34.89
N GLY A 477 -28.45 -53.91 -35.35
CA GLY A 477 -27.13 -53.80 -36.00
C GLY A 477 -27.26 -53.43 -37.48
N ASP A 478 -26.16 -53.49 -38.23
CA ASP A 478 -26.16 -53.20 -39.68
C ASP A 478 -26.85 -54.28 -40.53
N GLY A 479 -26.98 -55.49 -39.99
CA GLY A 479 -27.74 -56.59 -40.57
C GLY A 479 -29.12 -56.79 -39.93
N ALA A 480 -29.85 -57.81 -40.38
CA ALA A 480 -31.15 -58.16 -39.82
C ALA A 480 -31.06 -58.67 -38.36
N PHE A 481 -29.96 -59.33 -38.03
CA PHE A 481 -29.66 -59.86 -36.69
C PHE A 481 -28.22 -59.51 -36.28
N PRO A 482 -27.92 -59.43 -34.97
CA PRO A 482 -28.86 -59.56 -33.86
C PRO A 482 -29.81 -58.34 -33.73
N GLN A 483 -30.95 -58.57 -33.09
CA GLN A 483 -31.93 -57.53 -32.75
C GLN A 483 -32.31 -57.63 -31.27
N ILE A 484 -32.45 -56.49 -30.59
CA ILE A 484 -32.99 -56.41 -29.24
C ILE A 484 -34.33 -55.69 -29.30
N ASP A 485 -35.42 -56.39 -28.98
CA ASP A 485 -36.73 -55.75 -28.82
C ASP A 485 -36.86 -55.23 -27.39
N ILE A 486 -36.82 -53.91 -27.22
CA ILE A 486 -37.13 -53.23 -25.95
C ILE A 486 -38.64 -53.32 -25.70
N LEU A 487 -39.41 -53.15 -26.77
CA LEU A 487 -40.85 -53.34 -26.82
C LEU A 487 -41.22 -53.90 -28.19
N ARG A 488 -42.03 -54.96 -28.21
CA ARG A 488 -42.74 -55.45 -29.39
C ARG A 488 -44.21 -55.65 -29.02
N SER A 489 -45.09 -55.09 -29.82
CA SER A 489 -46.55 -55.22 -29.73
C SER A 489 -47.04 -55.97 -30.96
N GLY A 490 -47.93 -56.94 -30.80
CA GLY A 490 -48.52 -57.73 -31.88
C GLY A 490 -49.17 -58.99 -31.32
N LYS A 491 -49.96 -59.74 -32.10
CA LYS A 491 -50.70 -60.92 -31.61
C LYS A 491 -51.54 -60.66 -30.35
N ASN A 492 -52.06 -59.44 -30.19
CA ASN A 492 -52.78 -58.97 -29.00
C ASN A 492 -51.94 -58.96 -27.70
N GLU A 493 -50.61 -59.00 -27.80
CA GLU A 493 -49.69 -59.02 -26.67
C GLU A 493 -48.56 -57.99 -26.78
N VAL A 494 -47.88 -57.76 -25.66
CA VAL A 494 -46.59 -57.07 -25.60
C VAL A 494 -45.53 -58.09 -25.20
N SER A 495 -44.42 -58.12 -25.92
CA SER A 495 -43.26 -58.93 -25.62
C SER A 495 -41.96 -58.13 -25.77
N MET A 496 -40.87 -58.68 -25.24
CA MET A 496 -39.53 -58.09 -25.31
C MET A 496 -38.50 -59.20 -25.22
N GLY A 497 -37.32 -58.99 -25.80
CA GLY A 497 -36.31 -60.04 -25.85
C GLY A 497 -35.29 -59.80 -26.94
N VAL A 498 -34.60 -60.87 -27.33
CA VAL A 498 -33.59 -60.83 -28.39
C VAL A 498 -33.94 -61.77 -29.53
N ILE A 499 -33.54 -61.39 -30.73
CA ILE A 499 -33.59 -62.23 -31.92
C ILE A 499 -32.16 -62.43 -32.40
N ARG A 500 -31.82 -63.69 -32.68
CA ARG A 500 -30.50 -64.10 -33.15
C ARG A 500 -30.65 -64.95 -34.39
N GLU A 501 -29.59 -65.03 -35.18
CA GLU A 501 -29.51 -66.00 -36.25
C GLU A 501 -28.77 -67.25 -35.76
N LEU A 502 -29.33 -68.42 -36.01
CA LEU A 502 -28.64 -69.70 -35.85
C LEU A 502 -28.90 -70.57 -37.06
N LYS A 503 -27.83 -70.93 -37.79
CA LYS A 503 -27.90 -71.75 -39.01
C LYS A 503 -28.85 -71.19 -40.08
N GLY A 504 -28.87 -69.87 -40.25
CA GLY A 504 -29.72 -69.19 -41.26
C GLY A 504 -31.16 -68.90 -40.80
N GLU A 505 -31.54 -69.32 -39.59
CA GLU A 505 -32.91 -69.16 -39.08
C GLU A 505 -32.97 -68.22 -37.86
N PRO A 506 -34.02 -67.39 -37.73
CA PRO A 506 -34.20 -66.52 -36.59
C PRO A 506 -34.66 -67.29 -35.34
N ILE A 507 -33.88 -67.19 -34.27
CA ILE A 507 -34.23 -67.69 -32.93
C ILE A 507 -34.78 -66.55 -32.07
N TRP A 508 -36.02 -66.71 -31.63
CA TRP A 508 -36.74 -65.77 -30.78
C TRP A 508 -36.59 -66.15 -29.32
N GLN A 509 -36.09 -65.23 -28.50
CA GLN A 509 -35.98 -65.37 -27.05
C GLN A 509 -36.74 -64.23 -26.38
N HIS A 510 -38.07 -64.29 -26.45
CA HIS A 510 -38.96 -63.25 -25.98
C HIS A 510 -39.73 -63.66 -24.72
N GLN A 511 -39.94 -62.67 -23.85
CA GLN A 511 -40.83 -62.75 -22.71
C GLN A 511 -42.12 -61.98 -23.01
N THR A 512 -43.25 -62.67 -23.09
CA THR A 512 -44.57 -62.05 -23.12
C THR A 512 -44.90 -61.40 -21.78
N ILE A 513 -45.43 -60.19 -21.82
CA ILE A 513 -45.88 -59.41 -20.66
C ILE A 513 -47.40 -59.42 -20.60
N THR A 514 -47.94 -59.84 -19.45
CA THR A 514 -49.38 -59.93 -19.21
C THR A 514 -49.86 -58.91 -18.17
N GLY A 515 -51.09 -58.43 -18.35
CA GLY A 515 -51.79 -57.57 -17.38
C GLY A 515 -51.42 -56.09 -17.41
N LEU A 516 -50.77 -55.62 -18.48
CA LEU A 516 -50.62 -54.19 -18.77
C LEU A 516 -51.94 -53.57 -19.22
N ASN A 517 -52.14 -52.28 -18.91
CA ASN A 517 -53.25 -51.50 -19.45
C ASN A 517 -52.78 -50.70 -20.66
N PHE A 518 -52.96 -51.24 -21.86
CA PHE A 518 -52.50 -50.66 -23.14
C PHE A 518 -53.06 -49.27 -23.46
N LYS A 519 -54.13 -48.81 -22.78
CA LYS A 519 -54.65 -47.44 -22.95
C LYS A 519 -53.76 -46.36 -22.32
N LYS A 520 -52.76 -46.75 -21.53
CA LYS A 520 -51.84 -45.84 -20.83
C LYS A 520 -50.45 -45.91 -21.43
N PHE A 521 -49.70 -44.82 -21.31
CA PHE A 521 -48.26 -44.83 -21.52
C PHE A 521 -47.55 -45.66 -20.44
N HIS A 522 -46.47 -46.32 -20.83
CA HIS A 522 -45.52 -46.96 -19.94
C HIS A 522 -44.09 -46.58 -20.33
N VAL A 523 -43.19 -46.55 -19.35
CA VAL A 523 -41.75 -46.41 -19.58
C VAL A 523 -41.16 -47.79 -19.76
N TYR A 524 -40.75 -48.10 -20.98
CA TYR A 524 -40.00 -49.30 -21.33
C TYR A 524 -38.52 -48.98 -21.25
N ARG A 525 -37.79 -49.73 -20.44
CA ARG A 525 -36.37 -49.50 -20.17
C ARG A 525 -35.58 -50.78 -20.36
N LEU A 526 -34.44 -50.66 -21.03
CA LEU A 526 -33.41 -51.66 -21.18
C LEU A 526 -32.14 -51.15 -20.49
N GLU A 527 -31.59 -51.95 -19.58
CA GLU A 527 -30.25 -51.75 -19.02
C GLU A 527 -29.31 -52.79 -19.62
N TRP A 528 -28.22 -52.34 -20.22
CA TRP A 528 -27.24 -53.17 -20.88
C TRP A 528 -25.84 -52.90 -20.31
N ASP A 529 -25.27 -53.88 -19.61
CA ASP A 529 -23.93 -53.80 -19.03
C ASP A 529 -22.80 -54.34 -19.95
N GLY A 530 -23.11 -54.59 -21.22
CA GLY A 530 -22.25 -55.26 -22.19
C GLY A 530 -22.42 -56.78 -22.28
N GLN A 531 -22.92 -57.45 -21.23
CA GLN A 531 -23.10 -58.92 -21.20
C GLN A 531 -24.52 -59.34 -20.85
N THR A 532 -25.24 -58.52 -20.10
CA THR A 532 -26.58 -58.77 -19.60
C THR A 532 -27.49 -57.65 -20.03
N LEU A 533 -28.65 -58.03 -20.55
CA LEU A 533 -29.76 -57.16 -20.84
C LEU A 533 -30.82 -57.34 -19.74
N THR A 534 -31.26 -56.24 -19.15
CA THR A 534 -32.33 -56.23 -18.13
C THR A 534 -33.45 -55.29 -18.56
N TRP A 535 -34.64 -55.83 -18.78
CA TRP A 535 -35.82 -55.06 -19.14
C TRP A 535 -36.63 -54.69 -17.91
N LYS A 536 -37.10 -53.44 -17.91
CA LYS A 536 -37.97 -52.88 -16.89
C LYS A 536 -39.16 -52.20 -17.54
N ILE A 537 -40.34 -52.36 -16.92
CA ILE A 537 -41.52 -51.54 -17.23
C ILE A 537 -41.84 -50.71 -16.00
N ASN A 538 -41.89 -49.38 -16.17
CA ASN A 538 -42.08 -48.42 -15.09
C ASN A 538 -41.15 -48.68 -13.89
N GLY A 539 -39.89 -49.05 -14.19
CA GLY A 539 -38.85 -49.35 -13.20
C GLY A 539 -38.90 -50.76 -12.57
N ALA A 540 -39.95 -51.55 -12.80
CA ALA A 540 -40.02 -52.93 -12.32
C ALA A 540 -39.36 -53.89 -13.33
N VAL A 541 -38.41 -54.72 -12.87
CA VAL A 541 -37.76 -55.75 -13.70
C VAL A 541 -38.79 -56.78 -14.15
N VAL A 542 -38.81 -57.06 -15.44
CA VAL A 542 -39.74 -58.01 -16.07
C VAL A 542 -39.05 -59.12 -16.84
N HIS A 543 -37.83 -58.89 -17.32
CA HIS A 543 -37.05 -59.88 -18.04
C HIS A 543 -35.56 -59.57 -17.92
N HIS A 544 -34.72 -60.60 -18.03
CA HIS A 544 -33.29 -60.43 -18.24
C HIS A 544 -32.76 -61.59 -19.09
N THR A 545 -31.72 -61.33 -19.87
CA THR A 545 -31.02 -62.36 -20.64
C THR A 545 -29.55 -62.00 -20.81
N ARG A 546 -28.73 -62.99 -21.19
CA ARG A 546 -27.33 -62.75 -21.52
C ARG A 546 -27.17 -62.58 -23.03
N VAL A 547 -26.26 -61.68 -23.38
CA VAL A 547 -25.79 -61.46 -24.74
C VAL A 547 -24.30 -61.76 -24.85
N ASP A 548 -23.88 -62.07 -26.07
CA ASP A 548 -22.48 -62.29 -26.40
C ASP A 548 -21.98 -61.13 -27.26
N ALA A 549 -20.71 -61.18 -27.65
CA ALA A 549 -20.04 -60.13 -28.39
C ALA A 549 -20.63 -59.83 -29.79
N SER A 550 -21.57 -60.64 -30.30
CA SER A 550 -22.30 -60.30 -31.54
C SER A 550 -23.25 -59.12 -31.38
N PHE A 551 -23.67 -58.82 -30.14
CA PHE A 551 -24.46 -57.64 -29.80
C PHE A 551 -23.48 -56.50 -29.52
N ASP A 552 -23.27 -55.62 -30.49
CA ASP A 552 -22.30 -54.51 -30.40
C ASP A 552 -22.98 -53.14 -30.64
N ASN A 553 -22.40 -52.23 -31.43
CA ASN A 553 -22.93 -50.89 -31.64
C ASN A 553 -24.23 -50.92 -32.45
N MET A 554 -25.37 -50.84 -31.75
CA MET A 554 -26.70 -50.92 -32.33
C MET A 554 -27.40 -49.56 -32.32
N PHE A 555 -28.22 -49.28 -33.34
CA PHE A 555 -29.01 -48.05 -33.42
C PHE A 555 -30.46 -48.28 -32.95
N LEU A 556 -31.12 -47.20 -32.52
CA LEU A 556 -32.53 -47.20 -32.15
C LEU A 556 -33.40 -47.35 -33.39
N ASN A 557 -34.47 -48.13 -33.30
CA ASN A 557 -35.41 -48.36 -34.39
C ASN A 557 -36.84 -48.44 -33.86
N LEU A 558 -37.73 -47.62 -34.42
CA LEU A 558 -39.17 -47.56 -34.18
C LEU A 558 -39.90 -47.93 -35.46
N LEU A 559 -40.85 -48.85 -35.42
CA LEU A 559 -41.61 -49.24 -36.62
C LEU A 559 -43.04 -49.65 -36.29
N SER A 560 -43.91 -49.57 -37.31
CA SER A 560 -45.21 -50.25 -37.34
C SER A 560 -45.38 -50.97 -38.68
N SER A 561 -45.56 -52.29 -38.67
CA SER A 561 -45.66 -53.15 -39.86
C SER A 561 -46.94 -53.97 -39.86
N VAL A 562 -47.51 -54.20 -41.05
CA VAL A 562 -48.77 -54.93 -41.27
C VAL A 562 -48.45 -56.28 -41.89
N HIS A 563 -48.94 -57.35 -41.27
CA HIS A 563 -48.65 -58.73 -41.70
C HIS A 563 -49.88 -59.51 -42.15
N GLU A 564 -51.07 -59.03 -41.78
CA GLU A 564 -52.35 -59.63 -42.14
C GLU A 564 -53.37 -58.52 -42.49
N GLU A 565 -54.48 -58.88 -43.12
CA GLU A 565 -55.55 -57.91 -43.40
C GLU A 565 -56.10 -57.34 -42.10
N VAL A 566 -56.01 -56.02 -41.93
CA VAL A 566 -56.31 -55.37 -40.65
C VAL A 566 -57.80 -55.13 -40.48
N HIS A 567 -58.36 -55.59 -39.35
CA HIS A 567 -59.73 -55.27 -38.99
C HIS A 567 -59.94 -53.74 -38.84
N HIS A 568 -61.01 -53.19 -39.42
CA HIS A 568 -61.25 -51.74 -39.46
C HIS A 568 -61.23 -51.04 -38.09
N GLN A 569 -61.60 -51.74 -37.00
CA GLN A 569 -61.57 -51.19 -35.63
C GLN A 569 -60.15 -50.98 -35.10
N ASN A 570 -59.15 -51.63 -35.69
CA ASN A 570 -57.74 -51.48 -35.34
C ASN A 570 -57.08 -50.34 -36.13
N LEU A 571 -57.81 -49.63 -37.00
CA LEU A 571 -57.30 -48.52 -37.81
C LEU A 571 -58.00 -47.18 -37.49
N PRO A 572 -57.29 -46.04 -37.60
CA PRO A 572 -55.82 -45.96 -37.69
C PRO A 572 -55.14 -46.54 -36.44
N HIS A 573 -54.01 -47.22 -36.64
CA HIS A 573 -53.22 -47.80 -35.56
C HIS A 573 -52.08 -46.86 -35.20
N TYR A 574 -51.83 -46.71 -33.89
CA TYR A 574 -50.85 -45.76 -33.38
C TYR A 574 -49.78 -46.46 -32.55
N LEU A 575 -48.51 -46.19 -32.90
CA LEU A 575 -47.38 -46.32 -31.99
C LEU A 575 -46.99 -44.91 -31.54
N GLU A 576 -47.22 -44.60 -30.27
CA GLU A 576 -47.02 -43.27 -29.72
C GLU A 576 -45.85 -43.25 -28.75
N VAL A 577 -44.94 -42.28 -28.92
CA VAL A 577 -43.72 -42.10 -28.15
C VAL A 577 -43.71 -40.67 -27.62
N ASP A 578 -43.73 -40.54 -26.30
CA ASP A 578 -43.69 -39.25 -25.60
C ASP A 578 -42.24 -38.75 -25.51
N TRP A 579 -41.31 -39.63 -25.12
CA TRP A 579 -39.88 -39.31 -25.15
C TRP A 579 -39.02 -40.57 -25.28
N VAL A 580 -37.79 -40.39 -25.76
CA VAL A 580 -36.72 -41.40 -25.82
C VAL A 580 -35.50 -40.84 -25.10
N ARG A 581 -34.82 -41.65 -24.28
CA ARG A 581 -33.58 -41.28 -23.60
C ARG A 581 -32.60 -42.44 -23.54
N CYS A 582 -31.34 -42.15 -23.82
CA CYS A 582 -30.23 -43.08 -23.75
C CYS A 582 -29.10 -42.48 -22.92
N LEU A 583 -28.61 -43.24 -21.96
CA LEU A 583 -27.48 -42.89 -21.12
C LEU A 583 -26.35 -43.89 -21.33
N VAL A 584 -25.13 -43.38 -21.45
CA VAL A 584 -23.91 -44.18 -21.56
C VAL A 584 -23.07 -44.01 -20.30
N PRO A 585 -22.25 -45.01 -19.94
CA PRO A 585 -21.29 -44.85 -18.85
C PRO A 585 -20.31 -43.69 -19.12
N GLN A 586 -20.00 -42.86 -18.12
CA GLN A 586 -18.91 -41.89 -18.23
C GLN A 586 -17.55 -42.62 -18.28
N ALA A 587 -16.67 -42.20 -19.19
CA ALA A 587 -15.32 -42.75 -19.32
C ALA A 587 -14.52 -42.49 -18.03
N GLY A 588 -14.07 -43.56 -17.36
CA GLY A 588 -13.36 -43.50 -16.08
C GLY A 588 -13.89 -44.44 -14.98
N ASN A 589 -15.03 -45.11 -15.23
CA ASN A 589 -15.65 -46.10 -14.31
C ASN A 589 -15.80 -47.50 -14.94
N ASN A 590 -14.87 -47.90 -15.82
CA ASN A 590 -14.71 -49.30 -16.23
C ASN A 590 -13.78 -50.04 -15.28
#